data_AF-X6K580-F1
#
_entry.id   AF-X6K580-F1
#
_cell.length_a   1.000
_cell.length_b   1.000
_cell.length_c   1.000
_cell.angle_alpha   90.00
_cell.angle_beta   90.00
_cell.angle_gamma   90.00
#
_symmetry.space_group_name_H-M   'P 1'
#
loop_
_entity.id
_entity.type
_entity.pdbx_description
1 polymer ?
#
loop_
_entity_poly.entity_id
_entity_poly.type
_entity_poly.pdbx_seq_one_letter_code
_entity_poly.pdbx_strand_id
1 'polypeptide(L)'
;MPGCLKLGFVAAALAVLIVFPVAAADIDRASLYRAQSVTSGTGEENRAWGLAPCLEEVLVKVSGDPRLIGDPRVADMSRHAADYVTGVGYRDLLNNRPPHDEQGTHDRPHYITADFDPDKIDALLASLGRKPWAVPRPKMVALLDVRPMKGDGFTLVRDGGGELAADMRVALADAAHRTGLPLELPRPSDVALADVANTLDGDALLAGTLVWRQEALGWVGDWRLSFKDKEYRWQVRGVSFDDAFRNATRGTLQILSGNGEPEAVTP
;
A
#
# COMPACT_ATOMS: atom_id res chain seq x y z
N MET A 1 14.84 29.71 -50.01
CA MET A 1 15.14 28.42 -49.38
C MET A 1 14.68 28.50 -47.93
N PRO A 2 13.61 27.79 -47.52
CA PRO A 2 13.09 27.84 -46.16
C PRO A 2 13.76 26.75 -45.30
N GLY A 3 14.36 27.14 -44.18
CA GLY A 3 14.83 26.22 -43.15
C GLY A 3 13.73 26.02 -42.10
N CYS A 4 13.01 24.89 -42.18
CA CYS A 4 12.05 24.46 -41.17
C CYS A 4 12.74 24.21 -39.83
N LEU A 5 12.40 25.00 -38.81
CA LEU A 5 12.73 24.72 -37.42
C LEU A 5 11.77 23.63 -36.91
N LYS A 6 12.28 22.41 -36.71
CA LYS A 6 11.52 21.32 -36.10
C LYS A 6 11.30 21.64 -34.61
N LEU A 7 10.08 22.02 -34.25
CA LEU A 7 9.62 22.03 -32.87
C LEU A 7 9.48 20.58 -32.39
N GLY A 8 10.46 20.09 -31.65
CA GLY A 8 10.36 18.82 -30.95
C GLY A 8 9.41 18.98 -29.77
N PHE A 9 8.25 18.32 -29.82
CA PHE A 9 7.39 18.13 -28.67
C PHE A 9 8.12 17.25 -27.64
N VAL A 10 8.68 17.87 -26.60
CA VAL A 10 9.08 17.14 -25.40
C VAL A 10 7.84 17.02 -24.52
N ALA A 11 7.16 15.88 -24.62
CA ALA A 11 6.14 15.49 -23.65
C ALA A 11 6.85 15.23 -22.30
N ALA A 12 6.86 16.23 -21.43
CA ALA A 12 7.31 16.07 -20.06
C ALA A 12 6.24 15.28 -19.29
N ALA A 13 6.42 13.96 -19.20
CA ALA A 13 5.66 13.12 -18.28
C ALA A 13 6.15 13.41 -16.85
N LEU A 14 5.38 14.21 -16.11
CA LEU A 14 5.64 14.54 -14.71
C LEU A 14 5.32 13.31 -13.83
N ALA A 15 6.33 12.47 -13.59
CA ALA A 15 6.22 11.36 -12.64
C ALA A 15 6.35 11.88 -11.20
N VAL A 16 5.21 12.08 -10.54
CA VAL A 16 5.12 12.56 -9.15
C VAL A 16 5.64 11.48 -8.18
N LEU A 17 6.60 11.85 -7.31
CA LEU A 17 6.84 11.13 -6.06
C LEU A 17 5.57 11.23 -5.21
N ILE A 18 4.90 10.11 -4.94
CA ILE A 18 3.79 10.13 -4.00
C ILE A 18 4.39 10.25 -2.59
N VAL A 19 4.59 11.49 -2.17
CA VAL A 19 4.81 11.84 -0.76
C VAL A 19 3.42 11.89 -0.14
N PHE A 20 3.08 10.89 0.68
CA PHE A 20 1.77 10.79 1.30
C PHE A 20 1.66 11.75 2.48
N PRO A 21 0.84 12.81 2.41
CA PRO A 21 0.32 13.37 3.65
C PRO A 21 -0.51 12.29 4.33
N VAL A 22 -0.28 12.04 5.62
CA VAL A 22 -1.15 11.16 6.44
C VAL A 22 -2.41 11.93 6.85
N ALA A 23 -3.05 12.52 5.85
CA ALA A 23 -4.36 13.13 5.92
C ALA A 23 -5.25 12.36 4.96
N ALA A 24 -6.38 11.86 5.44
CA ALA A 24 -7.30 11.12 4.60
C ALA A 24 -7.72 11.97 3.40
N ALA A 25 -7.42 11.48 2.21
CA ALA A 25 -7.89 12.03 0.95
C ALA A 25 -8.83 11.03 0.29
N ASP A 26 -9.84 11.54 -0.41
CA ASP A 26 -10.72 10.69 -1.20
C ASP A 26 -9.91 9.90 -2.23
N ILE A 27 -10.25 8.62 -2.34
CA ILE A 27 -9.59 7.72 -3.27
C ILE A 27 -10.21 7.94 -4.65
N ASP A 28 -9.43 8.53 -5.55
CA ASP A 28 -9.80 8.62 -6.96
C ASP A 28 -9.88 7.22 -7.58
N ARG A 29 -10.90 6.98 -8.41
CA ARG A 29 -11.12 5.68 -9.05
C ARG A 29 -9.90 5.25 -9.88
N ALA A 30 -9.28 6.16 -10.63
CA ALA A 30 -8.13 5.79 -11.46
C ALA A 30 -6.94 5.32 -10.61
N SER A 31 -6.77 5.89 -9.41
CA SER A 31 -5.71 5.48 -8.47
C SER A 31 -5.83 4.03 -7.96
N LEU A 32 -7.03 3.43 -8.03
CA LEU A 32 -7.25 2.03 -7.67
C LEU A 32 -6.67 1.06 -8.70
N TYR A 33 -6.59 1.48 -9.97
CA TYR A 33 -6.05 0.68 -11.08
C TYR A 33 -4.56 0.98 -11.35
N ARG A 34 -3.87 1.58 -10.37
CA ARG A 34 -2.44 1.87 -10.40
C ARG A 34 -1.74 1.18 -9.24
N ALA A 35 -0.59 0.57 -9.54
CA ALA A 35 0.30 -0.01 -8.55
C ALA A 35 1.77 0.29 -8.87
N GLN A 36 2.63 0.08 -7.88
CA GLN A 36 4.07 0.27 -7.99
C GLN A 36 4.83 -0.90 -7.36
N SER A 37 5.93 -1.29 -8.00
CA SER A 37 6.88 -2.26 -7.47
C SER A 37 8.32 -1.83 -7.77
N VAL A 38 9.28 -2.65 -7.37
CA VAL A 38 10.71 -2.45 -7.66
C VAL A 38 11.15 -3.50 -8.68
N THR A 39 11.96 -3.05 -9.64
CA THR A 39 12.57 -3.89 -10.66
C THR A 39 14.06 -3.57 -10.80
N SER A 40 14.87 -4.56 -11.14
CA SER A 40 16.28 -4.37 -11.47
C SER A 40 16.42 -4.03 -12.95
N GLY A 41 16.21 -2.77 -13.32
CA GLY A 41 16.33 -2.29 -14.70
C GLY A 41 15.03 -2.20 -15.48
N THR A 42 15.16 -1.83 -16.75
CA THR A 42 14.03 -1.47 -17.65
C THR A 42 13.92 -2.36 -18.89
N GLY A 43 14.76 -3.40 -18.99
CA GLY A 43 14.64 -4.43 -20.01
C GLY A 43 13.30 -5.18 -19.96
N GLU A 44 12.96 -5.89 -21.03
CA GLU A 44 11.66 -6.58 -21.14
C GLU A 44 11.44 -7.64 -20.06
N GLU A 45 12.47 -8.44 -19.79
CA GLU A 45 12.43 -9.44 -18.71
C GLU A 45 12.18 -8.74 -17.36
N ASN A 46 13.01 -7.75 -17.01
CA ASN A 46 12.90 -7.00 -15.75
C ASN A 46 11.54 -6.29 -15.64
N ARG A 47 11.00 -5.77 -16.75
CA ARG A 47 9.64 -5.23 -16.80
C ARG A 47 8.61 -6.29 -16.44
N ALA A 48 8.66 -7.48 -17.04
CA ALA A 48 7.71 -8.55 -16.72
C ALA A 48 7.76 -8.92 -15.23
N TRP A 49 8.97 -9.07 -14.68
CA TRP A 49 9.18 -9.30 -13.24
C TRP A 49 8.59 -8.19 -12.36
N GLY A 50 8.76 -6.93 -12.75
CA GLY A 50 8.20 -5.79 -12.02
C GLY A 50 6.68 -5.63 -12.17
N LEU A 51 6.10 -5.99 -13.31
CA LEU A 51 4.65 -5.87 -13.55
C LEU A 51 3.84 -6.94 -12.83
N ALA A 52 4.37 -8.14 -12.64
CA ALA A 52 3.68 -9.23 -11.95
C ALA A 52 3.14 -8.84 -10.56
N PRO A 53 3.95 -8.32 -9.62
CA PRO A 53 3.44 -7.89 -8.31
C PRO A 53 2.51 -6.67 -8.39
N CYS A 54 2.63 -5.83 -9.43
CA CYS A 54 1.69 -4.72 -9.65
C CYS A 54 0.29 -5.23 -10.00
N LEU A 55 0.17 -6.29 -10.82
CA LEU A 55 -1.13 -6.86 -11.15
C LEU A 55 -1.80 -7.48 -9.92
N GLU A 56 -1.06 -8.29 -9.14
CA GLU A 56 -1.59 -8.88 -7.90
C GLU A 56 -2.09 -7.78 -6.94
N GLU A 57 -1.32 -6.72 -6.76
CA GLU A 57 -1.72 -5.57 -5.93
C GLU A 57 -3.00 -4.91 -6.44
N VAL A 58 -3.12 -4.62 -7.74
CA VAL A 58 -4.32 -3.99 -8.31
C VAL A 58 -5.54 -4.87 -8.15
N LEU A 59 -5.43 -6.18 -8.35
CA LEU A 59 -6.56 -7.10 -8.16
C LEU A 59 -7.05 -7.07 -6.70
N VAL A 60 -6.13 -7.06 -5.72
CA VAL A 60 -6.48 -6.91 -4.29
C VAL A 60 -7.09 -5.54 -4.00
N LYS A 61 -6.48 -4.47 -4.46
CA LYS A 61 -6.88 -3.08 -4.22
C LYS A 61 -8.27 -2.77 -4.79
N VAL A 62 -8.55 -3.24 -6.01
CA VAL A 62 -9.82 -3.03 -6.70
C VAL A 62 -10.92 -3.88 -6.10
N SER A 63 -10.67 -5.17 -5.81
CA SER A 63 -11.69 -6.08 -5.27
C SER A 63 -11.93 -5.95 -3.76
N GLY A 64 -10.92 -5.49 -3.02
CA GLY A 64 -10.88 -5.54 -1.58
C GLY A 64 -10.65 -6.93 -0.99
N ASP A 65 -10.26 -7.92 -1.80
CA ASP A 65 -10.02 -9.29 -1.32
C ASP A 65 -8.52 -9.62 -1.24
N PRO A 66 -7.90 -9.58 -0.05
CA PRO A 66 -6.49 -9.93 0.12
C PRO A 66 -6.19 -11.41 -0.09
N ARG A 67 -7.20 -12.30 -0.17
CA ARG A 67 -7.00 -13.73 -0.43
C ARG A 67 -6.60 -14.03 -1.88
N LEU A 68 -6.62 -13.01 -2.74
CA LEU A 68 -6.06 -13.10 -4.09
C LEU A 68 -4.52 -13.17 -4.08
N ILE A 69 -3.89 -12.74 -2.99
CA ILE A 69 -2.44 -12.85 -2.81
C ILE A 69 -2.07 -14.33 -2.72
N GLY A 70 -1.20 -14.78 -3.62
CA GLY A 70 -0.80 -16.17 -3.70
C GLY A 70 -1.84 -17.14 -4.29
N ASP A 71 -2.97 -16.64 -4.83
CA ASP A 71 -3.89 -17.49 -5.60
C ASP A 71 -3.16 -17.99 -6.87
N PRO A 72 -3.07 -19.31 -7.12
CA PRO A 72 -2.37 -19.84 -8.27
C PRO A 72 -2.89 -19.31 -9.62
N ARG A 73 -4.18 -18.96 -9.69
CA ARG A 73 -4.79 -18.37 -10.90
C ARG A 73 -4.28 -16.94 -11.12
N VAL A 74 -4.13 -16.17 -10.04
CA VAL A 74 -3.55 -14.81 -10.10
C VAL A 74 -2.07 -14.87 -10.44
N ALA A 75 -1.34 -15.86 -9.92
CA ALA A 75 0.06 -16.07 -10.26
C ALA A 75 0.24 -16.35 -11.77
N ASP A 76 -0.67 -17.10 -12.38
CA ASP A 76 -0.66 -17.34 -13.83
C ASP A 76 -0.97 -16.06 -14.63
N MET A 77 -2.03 -15.34 -14.27
CA MET A 77 -2.39 -14.04 -14.87
C MET A 77 -1.25 -13.02 -14.77
N SER A 78 -0.52 -13.00 -13.65
CA SER A 78 0.56 -12.05 -13.38
C SER A 78 1.76 -12.22 -14.31
N ARG A 79 1.97 -13.40 -14.90
CA ARG A 79 2.97 -13.60 -15.96
C ARG A 79 2.64 -12.82 -17.24
N HIS A 80 1.35 -12.52 -17.43
CA HIS A 80 0.80 -11.77 -18.57
C HIS A 80 0.40 -10.35 -18.18
N ALA A 81 0.96 -9.81 -17.08
CA ALA A 81 0.57 -8.49 -16.56
C ALA A 81 0.67 -7.36 -17.61
N ALA A 82 1.62 -7.44 -18.54
CA ALA A 82 1.80 -6.46 -19.62
C ALA A 82 0.57 -6.32 -20.53
N ASP A 83 -0.23 -7.38 -20.69
CA ASP A 83 -1.41 -7.37 -21.57
C ASP A 83 -2.56 -6.52 -21.02
N TYR A 84 -2.51 -6.18 -19.72
CA TYR A 84 -3.53 -5.43 -19.01
C TYR A 84 -3.16 -3.97 -18.74
N VAL A 85 -1.94 -3.57 -19.12
CA VAL A 85 -1.39 -2.24 -18.81
C VAL A 85 -1.70 -1.23 -19.92
N THR A 86 -2.04 0.00 -19.53
CA THR A 86 -2.20 1.15 -20.42
C THR A 86 -0.98 2.07 -20.40
N GLY A 87 -0.18 2.06 -19.32
CA GLY A 87 1.04 2.84 -19.20
C GLY A 87 2.02 2.29 -18.17
N VAL A 88 3.32 2.44 -18.44
CA VAL A 88 4.41 2.10 -17.51
C VAL A 88 5.34 3.28 -17.34
N GLY A 89 5.62 3.67 -16.10
CA GLY A 89 6.61 4.66 -15.74
C GLY A 89 7.77 4.04 -14.96
N TYR A 90 8.98 4.59 -15.13
CA TYR A 90 10.16 4.19 -14.37
C TYR A 90 10.74 5.37 -13.60
N ARG A 91 11.21 5.13 -12.38
CA ARG A 91 11.99 6.09 -11.61
C ARG A 91 13.19 5.42 -10.96
N ASP A 92 14.40 5.91 -11.25
CA ASP A 92 15.64 5.43 -10.62
C ASP A 92 15.59 5.68 -9.10
N LEU A 93 15.84 4.63 -8.31
CA LEU A 93 15.90 4.72 -6.85
C LEU A 93 17.17 5.44 -6.36
N LEU A 94 18.24 5.42 -7.16
CA LEU A 94 19.57 5.92 -6.80
C LEU A 94 19.85 7.33 -7.35
N ASN A 95 18.79 8.10 -7.62
CA ASN A 95 18.90 9.46 -8.11
C ASN A 95 19.91 10.26 -7.24
N ASN A 96 20.96 10.83 -7.88
CA ASN A 96 22.11 11.53 -7.27
C ASN A 96 23.29 10.69 -6.71
N ARG A 97 23.34 9.36 -6.88
CA ARG A 97 24.56 8.57 -6.59
C ARG A 97 25.28 8.15 -7.88
N PRO A 98 26.55 8.56 -8.10
CA PRO A 98 27.33 8.11 -9.24
C PRO A 98 27.39 6.58 -9.29
N PRO A 99 27.35 5.95 -10.47
CA PRO A 99 27.65 4.54 -10.59
C PRO A 99 29.07 4.32 -10.07
N HIS A 100 29.22 3.47 -9.05
CA HIS A 100 30.55 2.99 -8.69
C HIS A 100 31.04 2.09 -9.84
N ASP A 101 32.27 2.29 -10.27
CA ASP A 101 32.93 1.65 -11.40
C ASP A 101 33.08 0.12 -11.26
N GLU A 102 32.97 -0.42 -10.05
CA GLU A 102 32.88 -1.87 -9.79
C GLU A 102 31.46 -2.47 -9.95
N GLN A 103 30.43 -1.64 -10.16
CA GLN A 103 29.04 -2.07 -10.42
C GLN A 103 28.70 -2.23 -11.92
N GLY A 104 29.72 -2.33 -12.79
CA GLY A 104 29.58 -2.37 -14.25
C GLY A 104 28.86 -3.58 -14.87
N THR A 105 27.97 -4.27 -14.16
CA THR A 105 27.24 -5.44 -14.70
C THR A 105 25.81 -5.62 -14.19
N HIS A 106 25.35 -4.87 -13.18
CA HIS A 106 23.98 -4.99 -12.67
C HIS A 106 23.13 -3.76 -13.01
N ASP A 107 21.96 -4.01 -13.61
CA ASP A 107 20.94 -3.00 -13.83
C ASP A 107 20.52 -2.35 -12.50
N ARG A 108 20.47 -1.01 -12.48
CA ARG A 108 20.08 -0.24 -11.30
C ARG A 108 18.64 -0.55 -10.87
N PRO A 109 18.33 -0.52 -9.55
CA PRO A 109 16.96 -0.66 -9.10
C PRO A 109 16.12 0.55 -9.53
N HIS A 110 14.96 0.28 -10.13
CA HIS A 110 13.97 1.27 -10.53
C HIS A 110 12.63 0.96 -9.87
N TYR A 111 11.89 2.00 -9.54
CA TYR A 111 10.46 1.88 -9.30
C TYR A 111 9.81 1.74 -10.66
N ILE A 112 8.97 0.73 -10.81
CA ILE A 112 8.07 0.59 -11.94
C ILE A 112 6.66 0.90 -11.47
N THR A 113 6.03 1.89 -12.10
CA THR A 113 4.63 2.24 -11.86
C THR A 113 3.82 1.78 -13.06
N ALA A 114 2.75 1.03 -12.82
CA ALA A 114 1.88 0.50 -13.86
C ALA A 114 0.47 1.06 -13.72
N ASP A 115 -0.06 1.60 -14.81
CA ASP A 115 -1.47 1.96 -14.99
C ASP A 115 -2.17 0.82 -15.71
N PHE A 116 -3.23 0.27 -15.13
CA PHE A 116 -3.99 -0.83 -15.72
C PHE A 116 -5.28 -0.35 -16.39
N ASP A 117 -5.69 -1.08 -17.41
CA ASP A 117 -6.97 -0.89 -18.09
C ASP A 117 -8.12 -1.35 -17.15
N PRO A 118 -9.04 -0.45 -16.74
CA PRO A 118 -10.09 -0.81 -15.80
C PRO A 118 -11.00 -1.94 -16.29
N ASP A 119 -11.35 -1.96 -17.57
CA ASP A 119 -12.28 -2.96 -18.12
C ASP A 119 -11.62 -4.35 -18.13
N LYS A 120 -10.32 -4.41 -18.43
CA LYS A 120 -9.56 -5.67 -18.38
C LYS A 120 -9.41 -6.19 -16.95
N ILE A 121 -9.09 -5.31 -15.99
CA ILE A 121 -9.00 -5.68 -14.57
C ILE A 121 -10.34 -6.16 -14.03
N ASP A 122 -11.43 -5.45 -14.34
CA ASP A 122 -12.77 -5.82 -13.91
C ASP A 122 -13.19 -7.18 -14.52
N ALA A 123 -12.79 -7.45 -15.78
CA ALA A 123 -13.00 -8.76 -16.41
C ALA A 123 -12.18 -9.89 -15.76
N LEU A 124 -10.91 -9.64 -15.38
CA LEU A 124 -10.11 -10.60 -14.62
C LEU A 124 -10.74 -10.91 -13.28
N LEU A 125 -11.16 -9.88 -12.53
CA LEU A 125 -11.86 -10.05 -11.26
C LEU A 125 -13.14 -10.87 -11.43
N ALA A 126 -13.94 -10.60 -12.47
CA ALA A 126 -15.12 -11.39 -12.77
C ALA A 126 -14.79 -12.87 -13.02
N SER A 127 -13.70 -13.16 -13.74
CA SER A 127 -13.24 -14.54 -13.98
C SER A 127 -12.80 -15.27 -12.69
N LEU A 128 -12.37 -14.51 -11.67
CA LEU A 128 -12.01 -15.00 -10.34
C LEU A 128 -13.23 -15.06 -9.38
N GLY A 129 -14.43 -14.69 -9.86
CA GLY A 129 -15.64 -14.62 -9.03
C GLY A 129 -15.62 -13.45 -8.04
N ARG A 130 -14.91 -12.37 -8.37
CA ARG A 130 -14.81 -11.14 -7.58
C ARG A 130 -15.48 -9.99 -8.30
N LYS A 131 -15.77 -8.93 -7.55
CA LYS A 131 -16.34 -7.68 -8.08
C LYS A 131 -15.50 -6.51 -7.58
N PRO A 132 -15.36 -5.44 -8.37
CA PRO A 132 -14.75 -4.20 -7.89
C PRO A 132 -15.51 -3.64 -6.68
N TRP A 133 -14.79 -3.24 -5.64
CA TRP A 133 -15.34 -2.50 -4.51
C TRP A 133 -15.46 -1.02 -4.90
N ALA A 134 -16.68 -0.47 -4.85
CA ALA A 134 -16.94 0.87 -5.34
C ALA A 134 -16.31 1.98 -4.47
N VAL A 135 -16.13 3.16 -5.06
CA VAL A 135 -15.93 4.42 -4.33
C VAL A 135 -17.29 5.06 -3.98
N PRO A 136 -17.40 5.91 -2.94
CA PRO A 136 -16.35 6.28 -1.99
C PRO A 136 -15.96 5.10 -1.08
N ARG A 137 -14.68 5.06 -0.68
CA ARG A 137 -14.16 4.06 0.28
C ARG A 137 -14.28 4.64 1.70
N PRO A 138 -14.68 3.85 2.72
CA PRO A 138 -14.82 4.34 4.09
C PRO A 138 -13.47 4.85 4.64
N LYS A 139 -13.48 6.01 5.29
CA LYS A 139 -12.31 6.60 5.93
C LYS A 139 -11.97 5.84 7.21
N MET A 140 -10.74 5.36 7.30
CA MET A 140 -10.21 4.65 8.46
C MET A 140 -9.35 5.60 9.30
N VAL A 141 -9.68 5.73 10.58
CA VAL A 141 -8.83 6.35 11.60
C VAL A 141 -7.99 5.25 12.26
N ALA A 142 -6.67 5.40 12.31
CA ALA A 142 -5.78 4.45 12.97
C ALA A 142 -5.27 5.00 14.31
N LEU A 143 -5.47 4.25 15.40
CA LEU A 143 -4.98 4.54 16.74
C LEU A 143 -4.09 3.38 17.21
N LEU A 144 -2.78 3.53 17.02
CA LEU A 144 -1.83 2.43 17.18
C LEU A 144 -0.81 2.75 18.26
N ASP A 145 -0.68 1.87 19.25
CA ASP A 145 0.36 1.96 20.28
C ASP A 145 1.56 1.08 19.92
N VAL A 146 2.73 1.67 19.86
CA VAL A 146 3.99 1.02 19.48
C VAL A 146 4.85 0.81 20.71
N ARG A 147 5.38 -0.41 20.86
CA ARG A 147 6.35 -0.78 21.91
C ARG A 147 7.61 -1.34 21.25
N PRO A 148 8.64 -0.51 21.03
CA PRO A 148 9.87 -0.92 20.36
C PRO A 148 10.74 -1.83 21.24
N MET A 149 11.78 -2.42 20.63
CA MET A 149 12.78 -3.21 21.36
C MET A 149 13.56 -2.38 22.39
N LYS A 150 13.83 -1.11 22.06
CA LYS A 150 14.58 -0.17 22.89
C LYS A 150 13.87 1.18 22.91
N GLY A 151 13.90 1.86 24.05
CA GLY A 151 13.23 3.13 24.27
C GLY A 151 11.79 2.97 24.75
N ASP A 152 11.13 4.10 24.97
CA ASP A 152 9.77 4.14 25.49
C ASP A 152 8.75 3.81 24.40
N GLY A 153 7.60 3.28 24.82
CA GLY A 153 6.45 3.11 23.94
C GLY A 153 5.82 4.45 23.58
N PHE A 154 5.15 4.51 22.43
CA PHE A 154 4.50 5.72 21.93
C PHE A 154 3.25 5.38 21.12
N THR A 155 2.29 6.30 21.10
CA THR A 155 1.15 6.24 20.17
C THR A 155 1.56 6.84 18.83
N LEU A 156 1.27 6.16 17.74
CA LEU A 156 1.53 6.65 16.39
C LEU A 156 0.54 7.77 16.04
N VAL A 157 1.04 8.99 16.02
CA VAL A 157 0.30 10.22 15.71
C VAL A 157 0.77 10.81 14.39
N ARG A 158 -0.05 11.69 13.81
CA ARG A 158 0.18 12.30 12.49
C ARG A 158 1.55 12.97 12.35
N ASP A 159 1.99 13.66 13.39
CA ASP A 159 3.22 14.45 13.40
C ASP A 159 3.90 14.40 14.78
N GLY A 160 5.23 14.55 14.78
CA GLY A 160 6.06 14.42 15.98
C GLY A 160 6.61 13.01 16.22
N GLY A 161 7.23 12.81 17.39
CA GLY A 161 7.96 11.58 17.73
C GLY A 161 9.38 11.51 17.15
N GLY A 162 10.07 10.41 17.42
CA GLY A 162 11.43 10.14 16.92
C GLY A 162 11.45 9.56 15.50
N GLU A 163 12.64 9.22 15.01
CA GLU A 163 12.89 8.65 13.68
C GLU A 163 12.02 7.41 13.39
N LEU A 164 11.93 6.49 14.35
CA LEU A 164 11.08 5.29 14.22
C LEU A 164 9.61 5.63 13.96
N ALA A 165 9.07 6.68 14.61
CA ALA A 165 7.68 7.09 14.39
C ALA A 165 7.49 7.68 12.98
N ALA A 166 8.52 8.37 12.45
CA ALA A 166 8.51 8.87 11.08
C ALA A 166 8.51 7.72 10.06
N ASP A 167 9.38 6.72 10.25
CA ASP A 167 9.45 5.55 9.38
C ASP A 167 8.14 4.75 9.41
N MET A 168 7.59 4.54 10.61
CA MET A 168 6.32 3.82 10.77
C MET A 168 5.13 4.54 10.14
N ARG A 169 5.10 5.88 10.19
CA ARG A 169 4.07 6.65 9.46
C ARG A 169 4.16 6.43 7.96
N VAL A 170 5.37 6.44 7.40
CA VAL A 170 5.59 6.20 5.97
C VAL A 170 5.14 4.79 5.59
N ALA A 171 5.52 3.78 6.39
CA ALA A 171 5.13 2.39 6.14
C ALA A 171 3.62 2.15 6.25
N LEU A 172 2.95 2.75 7.26
CA LEU A 172 1.50 2.66 7.38
C LEU A 172 0.78 3.38 6.22
N ALA A 173 1.28 4.55 5.80
CA ALA A 173 0.73 5.27 4.66
C ALA A 173 0.90 4.49 3.34
N ASP A 174 2.06 3.88 3.11
CA ASP A 174 2.30 2.97 1.98
C ASP A 174 1.32 1.79 2.02
N ALA A 175 1.19 1.13 3.18
CA ALA A 175 0.29 0.01 3.36
C ALA A 175 -1.17 0.39 3.09
N ALA A 176 -1.61 1.58 3.52
CA ALA A 176 -2.96 2.09 3.26
C ALA A 176 -3.16 2.42 1.77
N HIS A 177 -2.17 3.05 1.14
CA HIS A 177 -2.20 3.38 -0.28
C HIS A 177 -2.34 2.15 -1.17
N ARG A 178 -1.55 1.10 -0.90
CA ARG A 178 -1.60 -0.17 -1.65
C ARG A 178 -2.95 -0.89 -1.49
N THR A 179 -3.67 -0.65 -0.40
CA THR A 179 -5.03 -1.15 -0.19
C THR A 179 -6.13 -0.21 -0.68
N GLY A 180 -5.80 1.01 -1.11
CA GLY A 180 -6.79 2.01 -1.51
C GLY A 180 -7.70 2.44 -0.34
N LEU A 181 -7.16 2.48 0.89
CA LEU A 181 -7.88 2.92 2.08
C LEU A 181 -7.55 4.39 2.37
N PRO A 182 -8.56 5.27 2.51
CA PRO A 182 -8.34 6.60 3.08
C PRO A 182 -7.95 6.44 4.55
N LEU A 183 -6.70 6.80 4.89
CA LEU A 183 -6.14 6.68 6.23
C LEU A 183 -6.01 8.05 6.89
N GLU A 184 -6.43 8.13 8.15
CA GLU A 184 -6.23 9.28 9.03
C GLU A 184 -5.51 8.86 10.31
N LEU A 185 -4.48 9.62 10.72
CA LEU A 185 -3.88 9.50 12.05
C LEU A 185 -4.33 10.65 12.96
N PRO A 186 -4.54 10.40 14.26
CA PRO A 186 -4.83 11.45 15.23
C PRO A 186 -3.66 12.41 15.35
N ARG A 187 -3.95 13.69 15.60
CA ARG A 187 -2.93 14.63 16.07
C ARG A 187 -2.59 14.30 17.52
N PRO A 188 -1.42 14.73 18.04
CA PRO A 188 -1.09 14.54 19.45
C PRO A 188 -2.18 15.00 20.43
N SER A 189 -2.90 16.07 20.11
CA SER A 189 -4.03 16.60 20.91
C SER A 189 -5.24 15.68 20.98
N ASP A 190 -5.43 14.83 19.96
CA ASP A 190 -6.66 14.09 19.75
C ASP A 190 -6.63 12.75 20.52
N VAL A 191 -5.44 12.24 20.84
CA VAL A 191 -5.24 10.91 21.45
C VAL A 191 -5.94 10.77 22.81
N ALA A 192 -6.07 11.86 23.56
CA ALA A 192 -6.72 11.85 24.87
C ALA A 192 -8.26 11.88 24.79
N LEU A 193 -8.84 11.98 23.59
CA LEU A 193 -10.28 12.03 23.42
C LEU A 193 -10.88 10.63 23.51
N ALA A 194 -11.98 10.50 24.25
CA ALA A 194 -12.68 9.22 24.44
C ALA A 194 -13.24 8.65 23.12
N ASP A 195 -13.44 9.50 22.11
CA ASP A 195 -14.04 9.16 20.82
C ASP A 195 -13.28 9.79 19.64
N VAL A 196 -12.05 9.31 19.47
CA VAL A 196 -11.10 9.80 18.45
C VAL A 196 -11.67 9.69 17.03
N ALA A 197 -12.40 8.61 16.73
CA ALA A 197 -12.93 8.37 15.38
C ALA A 197 -14.00 9.39 15.00
N ASN A 198 -14.97 9.65 15.89
CA ASN A 198 -16.00 10.67 15.64
C ASN A 198 -15.40 12.09 15.59
N THR A 199 -14.34 12.34 16.37
CA THR A 199 -13.62 13.63 16.32
C THR A 199 -12.97 13.86 14.94
N LEU A 200 -12.47 12.80 14.32
CA LEU A 200 -11.82 12.82 13.02
C LEU A 200 -12.78 12.50 11.86
N ASP A 201 -14.08 12.42 12.14
CA ASP A 201 -15.16 12.13 11.17
C ASP A 201 -14.94 10.79 10.43
N GLY A 202 -14.32 9.79 11.09
CA GLY A 202 -13.99 8.48 10.50
C GLY A 202 -15.15 7.51 10.45
N ASP A 203 -15.27 6.76 9.35
CA ASP A 203 -16.26 5.68 9.21
C ASP A 203 -15.86 4.42 10.01
N ALA A 204 -14.56 4.19 10.18
CA ALA A 204 -14.01 3.03 10.87
C ALA A 204 -12.83 3.41 11.77
N LEU A 205 -12.72 2.77 12.94
CA LEU A 205 -11.60 2.91 13.87
C LEU A 205 -10.77 1.63 13.90
N LEU A 206 -9.53 1.71 13.41
CA LEU A 206 -8.52 0.66 13.58
C LEU A 206 -7.68 0.99 14.82
N ALA A 207 -7.97 0.32 15.93
CA ALA A 207 -7.16 0.38 17.15
C ALA A 207 -6.23 -0.83 17.23
N GLY A 208 -5.02 -0.68 17.77
CA GLY A 208 -4.15 -1.83 17.95
C GLY A 208 -2.83 -1.55 18.63
N THR A 209 -2.09 -2.63 18.89
CA THR A 209 -0.73 -2.54 19.43
C THR A 209 0.27 -3.20 18.49
N LEU A 210 1.44 -2.60 18.35
CA LEU A 210 2.57 -3.16 17.62
C LEU A 210 3.75 -3.28 18.58
N VAL A 211 4.12 -4.50 18.94
CA VAL A 211 5.11 -4.75 19.99
C VAL A 211 6.24 -5.63 19.50
N TRP A 212 7.48 -5.19 19.68
CA TRP A 212 8.64 -6.04 19.42
C TRP A 212 8.73 -7.15 20.47
N ARG A 213 8.89 -8.41 20.01
CA ARG A 213 9.03 -9.58 20.88
C ARG A 213 10.25 -10.39 20.46
N GLN A 214 11.15 -10.63 21.41
CA GLN A 214 12.34 -11.42 21.16
C GLN A 214 11.99 -12.89 20.84
N GLU A 215 10.96 -13.44 21.49
CA GLU A 215 10.51 -14.82 21.32
C GLU A 215 9.91 -15.05 19.92
N ALA A 216 9.32 -14.01 19.34
CA ALA A 216 8.78 -14.05 17.98
C ALA A 216 9.83 -13.68 16.91
N LEU A 217 11.03 -13.25 17.32
CA LEU A 217 12.07 -12.70 16.45
C LEU A 217 11.55 -11.58 15.53
N GLY A 218 10.59 -10.78 16.02
CA GLY A 218 9.88 -9.82 15.19
C GLY A 218 8.83 -8.99 15.94
N TRP A 219 8.10 -8.19 15.18
CA TRP A 219 6.93 -7.47 15.67
C TRP A 219 5.72 -8.40 15.78
N VAL A 220 4.92 -8.14 16.82
CA VAL A 220 3.61 -8.73 17.03
C VAL A 220 2.58 -7.59 16.94
N GLY A 221 1.66 -7.72 16.00
CA GLY A 221 0.56 -6.79 15.78
C GLY A 221 -0.75 -7.39 16.25
N ASP A 222 -1.47 -6.67 17.11
CA ASP A 222 -2.81 -7.03 17.59
C ASP A 222 -3.77 -5.92 17.16
N TRP A 223 -4.77 -6.27 16.34
CA TRP A 223 -5.63 -5.32 15.67
C TRP A 223 -7.09 -5.47 16.08
N ARG A 224 -7.78 -4.34 16.18
CA ARG A 224 -9.20 -4.25 16.47
C ARG A 224 -9.83 -3.19 15.57
N LEU A 225 -10.77 -3.60 14.72
CA LEU A 225 -11.53 -2.67 13.88
C LEU A 225 -12.93 -2.51 14.44
N SER A 226 -13.37 -1.27 14.66
CA SER A 226 -14.77 -0.93 14.94
C SER A 226 -15.40 -0.33 13.69
N PHE A 227 -16.46 -0.96 13.18
CA PHE A 227 -17.18 -0.52 11.97
C PHE A 227 -18.64 -0.98 12.02
N LYS A 228 -19.60 -0.07 11.77
CA LYS A 228 -21.06 -0.35 11.78
C LYS A 228 -21.52 -1.16 13.01
N ASP A 229 -21.14 -0.68 14.21
CA ASP A 229 -21.46 -1.31 15.50
C ASP A 229 -20.93 -2.74 15.69
N LYS A 230 -20.00 -3.18 14.83
CA LYS A 230 -19.32 -4.46 14.94
C LYS A 230 -17.84 -4.26 15.23
N GLU A 231 -17.30 -5.18 16.01
CA GLU A 231 -15.89 -5.24 16.34
C GLU A 231 -15.26 -6.49 15.71
N TYR A 232 -14.12 -6.30 15.08
CA TYR A 232 -13.34 -7.35 14.42
C TYR A 232 -11.94 -7.40 15.00
N ARG A 233 -11.33 -8.59 15.07
CA ARG A 233 -9.98 -8.76 15.63
C ARG A 233 -9.16 -9.75 14.83
N TRP A 234 -7.90 -9.41 14.59
CA TRP A 234 -6.91 -10.31 13.99
C TRP A 234 -5.51 -9.92 14.47
N GLN A 235 -4.54 -10.80 14.25
CA GLN A 235 -3.17 -10.60 14.72
C GLN A 235 -2.15 -11.08 13.69
N VAL A 236 -0.90 -10.66 13.86
CA VAL A 236 0.26 -11.12 13.10
C VAL A 236 1.48 -11.17 14.02
N ARG A 237 2.39 -12.12 13.81
CA ARG A 237 3.51 -12.38 14.73
C ARG A 237 4.79 -12.66 13.97
N GLY A 238 5.91 -12.20 14.52
CA GLY A 238 7.26 -12.51 14.01
C GLY A 238 7.55 -11.87 12.66
N VAL A 239 7.00 -10.68 12.43
CA VAL A 239 7.11 -9.97 11.14
C VAL A 239 7.85 -8.64 11.27
N SER A 240 8.20 -8.02 10.14
CA SER A 240 8.64 -6.61 10.12
C SER A 240 7.48 -5.67 10.48
N PHE A 241 7.76 -4.41 10.83
CA PHE A 241 6.67 -3.45 11.07
C PHE A 241 5.91 -3.11 9.77
N ASP A 242 6.60 -3.11 8.62
CA ASP A 242 5.97 -2.97 7.30
C ASP A 242 4.94 -4.07 7.06
N ASP A 243 5.32 -5.33 7.27
CA ASP A 243 4.43 -6.47 7.10
C ASP A 243 3.28 -6.46 8.12
N ALA A 244 3.55 -5.98 9.34
CA ALA A 244 2.52 -5.80 10.36
C ALA A 244 1.47 -4.77 9.91
N PHE A 245 1.88 -3.62 9.36
CA PHE A 245 0.96 -2.64 8.81
C PHE A 245 0.26 -3.13 7.55
N ARG A 246 0.93 -3.87 6.66
CA ARG A 246 0.28 -4.53 5.52
C ARG A 246 -0.79 -5.50 5.97
N ASN A 247 -0.54 -6.27 7.04
CA ASN A 247 -1.54 -7.15 7.64
C ASN A 247 -2.73 -6.37 8.22
N ALA A 248 -2.47 -5.27 8.93
CA ALA A 248 -3.51 -4.41 9.48
C ALA A 248 -4.40 -3.81 8.36
N THR A 249 -3.80 -3.19 7.34
CA THR A 249 -4.59 -2.55 6.27
C THR A 249 -5.30 -3.56 5.38
N ARG A 250 -4.70 -4.73 5.10
CA ARG A 250 -5.38 -5.82 4.37
C ARG A 250 -6.55 -6.40 5.14
N GLY A 251 -6.42 -6.54 6.46
CA GLY A 251 -7.51 -7.00 7.30
C GLY A 251 -8.68 -6.04 7.28
N THR A 252 -8.40 -4.74 7.42
CA THR A 252 -9.41 -3.69 7.28
C THR A 252 -10.04 -3.68 5.88
N LEU A 253 -9.23 -3.79 4.82
CA LEU A 253 -9.69 -3.86 3.43
C LEU A 253 -10.71 -5.00 3.22
N GLN A 254 -10.40 -6.20 3.74
CA GLN A 254 -11.28 -7.36 3.62
C GLN A 254 -12.64 -7.14 4.30
N ILE A 255 -12.62 -6.58 5.51
CA ILE A 255 -13.84 -6.31 6.29
C ILE A 255 -14.69 -5.22 5.63
N LEU A 256 -14.08 -4.08 5.29
CA LEU A 256 -14.80 -2.92 4.75
C LEU A 256 -15.37 -3.19 3.35
N SER A 257 -14.71 -4.03 2.56
CA SER A 257 -15.20 -4.45 1.24
C SER A 257 -16.28 -5.54 1.30
N GLY A 258 -16.55 -6.12 2.48
CA GLY A 258 -17.51 -7.20 2.64
C GLY A 258 -17.00 -8.57 2.20
N ASN A 259 -15.69 -8.75 2.03
CA ASN A 259 -15.05 -10.03 1.69
C ASN A 259 -14.83 -10.96 2.92
N GLY A 260 -15.50 -10.66 4.04
CA GLY A 260 -15.43 -11.43 5.27
C GLY A 260 -14.37 -10.90 6.25
N GLU A 261 -13.96 -11.77 7.17
CA GLU A 261 -13.01 -11.43 8.23
C GLU A 261 -11.64 -12.08 7.94
N PRO A 262 -10.53 -11.47 8.37
CA PRO A 262 -9.21 -12.09 8.27
C PRO A 262 -9.17 -13.36 9.12
N GLU A 263 -8.42 -14.37 8.67
CA GLU A 263 -8.20 -15.54 9.51
C GLU A 263 -7.54 -15.14 10.83
N ALA A 264 -8.12 -15.59 11.94
CA ALA A 264 -7.48 -15.47 13.23
C ALA A 264 -6.24 -16.35 13.25
N VAL A 265 -5.05 -15.76 13.39
CA VAL A 265 -3.86 -16.55 13.68
C VAL A 265 -4.07 -17.20 15.04
N THR A 266 -4.16 -18.53 15.06
CA THR A 266 -4.25 -19.31 16.30
C THR A 266 -2.86 -19.26 16.98
N PRO A 267 -2.78 -19.03 18.29
CA PRO A 267 -1.52 -18.86 19.02
C PRO A 267 -0.57 -20.06 18.93
#